data_AF-T1ASY0-F1
#
_entry.id   AF-T1ASY0-F1
#
_cell.length_a   1.000
_cell.length_b   1.000
_cell.length_c   1.000
_cell.angle_alpha   90.00
_cell.angle_beta   90.00
_cell.angle_gamma   90.00
#
_symmetry.space_group_name_H-M   'P 1'
#
loop_
_entity.id
_entity.type
_entity.pdbx_description
1 polymer ?
#
loop_
_entity_poly.entity_id
_entity_poly.type
_entity_poly.pdbx_seq_one_letter_code
_entity_poly.pdbx_strand_id
1 'polypeptide(L)'
;MPAERAPSVKVRVWDLPTRLSHWTLVVLFGVCWWTADHDHWQWHRLAGYGVLCAVWFRLAWGFCGGQTARFGDFVRGPGATFRYVRKLFRRGSDASPSPLGHNPLGALSILAMLGLLLAQTTFGLFAVNGDGIASGPLSRWVSYRTGRLFARLHAVNFDLLLLM
;
A
#
# COMPACT_ATOMS: atom_id res chain seq x y z
N MET A 1 21.65 41.83 -16.58
CA MET A 1 22.43 40.81 -15.85
C MET A 1 21.47 39.67 -15.50
N PRO A 2 21.69 38.43 -15.94
CA PRO A 2 20.83 37.32 -15.54
C PRO A 2 21.03 37.06 -14.05
N ALA A 3 19.93 36.99 -13.30
CA ALA A 3 19.96 36.73 -11.86
C ALA A 3 20.67 35.39 -11.59
N GLU A 4 21.76 35.43 -10.84
CA GLU A 4 22.50 34.27 -10.38
C GLU A 4 21.57 33.42 -9.49
N ARG A 5 21.24 32.22 -9.94
CA ARG A 5 20.36 31.32 -9.17
C ARG A 5 21.10 30.90 -7.90
N ALA A 6 20.46 31.12 -6.74
CA ALA A 6 20.98 30.67 -5.46
C ALA A 6 21.35 29.16 -5.49
N PRO A 7 22.41 28.74 -4.79
CA PRO A 7 22.87 27.36 -4.81
C PRO A 7 21.76 26.40 -4.35
N SER A 8 21.47 25.39 -5.16
CA SER A 8 20.44 24.40 -4.85
C SER A 8 20.92 23.41 -3.79
N VAL A 9 20.30 23.41 -2.61
CA VAL A 9 20.57 22.41 -1.56
C VAL A 9 19.74 21.15 -1.82
N LYS A 10 20.38 19.98 -1.94
CA LYS A 10 19.67 18.70 -2.04
C LYS A 10 19.11 18.32 -0.67
N VAL A 11 17.79 18.28 -0.54
CA VAL A 11 17.09 17.80 0.66
C VAL A 11 16.68 16.35 0.46
N ARG A 12 17.04 15.47 1.41
CA ARG A 12 16.62 14.07 1.37
C ARG A 12 15.17 13.95 1.85
N VAL A 13 14.27 13.65 0.93
CA VAL A 13 12.83 13.54 1.23
C VAL A 13 12.45 12.17 1.75
N TRP A 14 13.03 11.07 1.22
CA TRP A 14 12.74 9.72 1.69
C TRP A 14 13.97 9.03 2.25
N ASP A 15 13.79 8.42 3.41
CA ASP A 15 14.81 7.57 4.02
C ASP A 15 14.98 6.25 3.25
N LEU A 16 16.10 5.57 3.49
CA LEU A 16 16.42 4.32 2.81
C LEU A 16 15.42 3.20 3.14
N PRO A 17 15.00 3.01 4.40
CA PRO A 17 14.03 1.96 4.74
C PRO A 17 12.67 2.11 4.03
N THR A 18 12.17 3.35 3.87
CA THR A 18 10.93 3.61 3.12
C THR A 18 11.08 3.23 1.66
N ARG A 19 12.23 3.54 1.03
CA ARG A 19 12.48 3.18 -0.38
C ARG A 19 12.60 1.68 -0.57
N LEU A 20 13.36 1.00 0.30
CA LEU A 20 13.54 -0.44 0.22
C LEU A 20 12.21 -1.17 0.41
N SER A 21 11.44 -0.81 1.44
CA SER A 21 10.12 -1.43 1.66
C SER A 21 9.15 -1.21 0.50
N HIS A 22 9.13 -0.02 -0.09
CA HIS A 22 8.30 0.25 -1.26
C HIS A 22 8.68 -0.63 -2.46
N TRP A 23 9.95 -0.67 -2.85
CA TRP A 23 10.38 -1.48 -3.99
C TRP A 23 10.24 -2.98 -3.74
N THR A 24 10.46 -3.44 -2.51
CA THR A 24 10.17 -4.82 -2.12
C THR A 24 8.69 -5.14 -2.29
N LEU A 25 7.77 -4.25 -1.87
CA LEU A 25 6.34 -4.44 -2.09
C LEU A 25 5.98 -4.52 -3.58
N VAL A 26 6.53 -3.62 -4.40
CA VAL A 26 6.29 -3.61 -5.85
C VAL A 26 6.70 -4.94 -6.49
N VAL A 27 7.91 -5.41 -6.20
CA VAL A 27 8.43 -6.68 -6.75
C VAL A 27 7.60 -7.86 -6.26
N LEU A 28 7.35 -7.95 -4.96
CA LEU A 28 6.60 -9.08 -4.39
C LEU A 28 5.15 -9.11 -4.87
N PHE A 29 4.50 -7.95 -5.04
CA PHE A 29 3.17 -7.87 -5.61
C PHE A 29 3.14 -8.39 -7.05
N GLY A 30 4.10 -7.98 -7.88
CA GLY A 30 4.25 -8.50 -9.24
C GLY A 30 4.51 -10.01 -9.28
N VAL A 31 5.33 -10.54 -8.35
CA VAL A 31 5.53 -11.99 -8.22
C VAL A 31 4.25 -12.70 -7.80
N CYS A 32 3.50 -12.18 -6.83
CA CYS A 32 2.21 -12.75 -6.43
C CYS A 32 1.23 -12.82 -7.61
N TRP A 33 1.13 -11.76 -8.40
CA TRP A 33 0.29 -11.74 -9.59
C TRP A 33 0.75 -12.79 -10.59
N TRP A 34 2.00 -12.73 -11.04
CA TRP A 34 2.52 -13.66 -12.05
C TRP A 34 2.37 -15.12 -11.62
N THR A 35 2.66 -15.43 -10.34
CA THR A 35 2.52 -16.80 -9.81
C THR A 35 1.08 -17.26 -9.69
N ALA A 36 0.10 -16.36 -9.49
CA ALA A 36 -1.32 -16.71 -9.50
C ALA A 36 -1.79 -17.07 -10.92
N ASP A 37 -1.38 -16.31 -11.93
CA ASP A 37 -1.76 -16.54 -13.33
C ASP A 37 -1.15 -17.83 -13.92
N HIS A 38 -0.08 -18.34 -13.33
CA HIS A 38 0.65 -19.54 -13.79
C HIS A 38 0.52 -20.73 -12.83
N ASP A 39 -0.48 -20.73 -11.94
CA ASP A 39 -0.77 -21.82 -10.99
C ASP A 39 0.42 -22.21 -10.06
N HIS A 40 1.34 -21.28 -9.81
CA HIS A 40 2.52 -21.48 -8.96
C HIS A 40 2.21 -21.21 -7.48
N TRP A 41 1.26 -21.96 -6.92
CA TRP A 41 0.69 -21.71 -5.59
C TRP A 41 1.67 -21.73 -4.42
N GLN A 42 2.75 -22.52 -4.49
CA GLN A 42 3.80 -22.53 -3.47
C GLN A 42 4.54 -21.19 -3.43
N TRP A 43 4.95 -20.68 -4.60
CA TRP A 43 5.63 -19.40 -4.75
C TRP A 43 4.70 -18.24 -4.46
N HIS A 44 3.44 -18.32 -4.87
CA HIS A 44 2.41 -17.33 -4.55
C HIS A 44 2.26 -17.15 -3.04
N ARG A 45 2.18 -18.25 -2.27
CA ARG A 45 2.12 -18.18 -0.80
C ARG A 45 3.37 -17.57 -0.19
N LEU A 46 4.56 -17.99 -0.65
CA LEU A 46 5.81 -17.46 -0.12
C LEU A 46 5.95 -15.95 -0.38
N ALA A 47 5.65 -15.51 -1.61
CA ALA A 47 5.61 -14.10 -1.96
C ALA A 47 4.56 -13.34 -1.14
N GLY A 48 3.37 -13.93 -0.93
CA GLY A 48 2.32 -13.37 -0.08
C GLY A 48 2.75 -13.16 1.37
N TYR A 49 3.53 -14.08 1.95
CA TYR A 49 4.14 -13.88 3.28
C TYR A 49 5.16 -12.73 3.28
N GLY A 50 5.92 -12.59 2.19
CA GLY A 50 6.80 -11.44 1.99
C GLY A 50 6.04 -10.12 1.95
N VAL A 51 4.93 -10.04 1.20
CA VAL A 51 4.06 -8.87 1.16
C VAL A 51 3.52 -8.56 2.55
N LEU A 52 3.00 -9.56 3.26
CA LEU A 52 2.48 -9.40 4.62
C LEU A 52 3.55 -8.83 5.56
N CYS A 53 4.77 -9.37 5.52
CA CYS A 53 5.90 -8.89 6.31
C CYS A 53 6.25 -7.43 5.95
N ALA A 54 6.34 -7.10 4.66
CA ALA A 54 6.66 -5.75 4.19
C ALA A 54 5.57 -4.73 4.57
N VAL A 55 4.29 -5.11 4.53
CA VAL A 55 3.17 -4.28 5.01
C VAL A 55 3.28 -4.04 6.51
N TRP A 56 3.49 -5.09 7.32
CA TRP A 56 3.67 -4.95 8.76
C TRP A 56 4.88 -4.08 9.11
N PHE A 57 6.01 -4.28 8.43
CA PHE A 57 7.17 -3.42 8.55
C PHE A 57 6.80 -1.97 8.25
N ARG A 58 6.09 -1.71 7.14
CA ARG A 58 5.73 -0.35 6.75
C ARG A 58 4.75 0.30 7.73
N LEU A 59 3.82 -0.45 8.30
CA LEU A 59 2.93 0.02 9.37
C LEU A 59 3.75 0.41 10.59
N ALA A 60 4.62 -0.46 11.09
CA ALA A 60 5.50 -0.16 12.23
C ALA A 60 6.39 1.06 11.95
N TRP A 61 7.05 1.10 10.80
CA TRP A 61 7.88 2.23 10.36
C TRP A 61 7.09 3.54 10.21
N GLY A 62 5.79 3.44 9.88
CA GLY A 62 4.90 4.59 9.85
C GLY A 62 4.56 5.17 11.24
N PHE A 63 4.88 4.48 12.33
CA PHE A 63 4.74 5.02 13.69
C PHE A 63 6.09 5.48 14.26
N CYS A 64 7.17 4.71 14.06
CA CYS A 64 8.47 4.96 14.71
C CYS A 64 9.60 5.43 13.77
N GLY A 65 9.39 5.46 12.45
CA GLY A 65 10.42 5.74 11.46
C GLY A 65 10.86 7.21 11.36
N GLY A 66 11.51 7.57 10.24
CA GLY A 66 11.91 8.95 9.95
C GLY A 66 10.72 9.90 9.77
N GLN A 67 10.95 11.21 9.94
CA GLN A 67 9.89 12.24 9.90
C GLN A 67 9.02 12.16 8.64
N THR A 68 9.59 11.85 7.48
CA THR A 68 8.83 11.78 6.23
C THR A 68 8.09 10.46 6.02
N ALA A 69 8.33 9.46 6.89
CA ALA A 69 7.68 8.16 6.85
C ALA A 69 6.53 8.02 7.86
N ARG A 70 6.51 8.85 8.92
CA ARG A 70 5.54 8.78 10.01
C ARG A 70 4.17 9.29 9.60
N PHE A 71 3.13 8.50 9.89
CA PHE A 71 1.75 8.85 9.58
C PHE A 71 1.33 10.18 10.21
N GLY A 72 1.76 10.46 11.44
CA GLY A 72 1.45 11.73 12.12
C GLY A 72 1.99 12.97 11.43
N ASP A 73 3.07 12.85 10.64
CA ASP A 73 3.72 13.99 9.99
C ASP A 73 3.09 14.35 8.64
N PHE A 74 2.58 13.34 7.90
CA PHE A 74 2.03 13.56 6.55
C PHE A 74 0.50 13.35 6.44
N VAL A 75 -0.13 12.58 7.33
CA VAL A 75 -1.60 12.39 7.32
C VAL A 75 -2.26 13.62 7.93
N ARG A 76 -3.10 14.28 7.15
CA ARG A 76 -3.84 15.48 7.57
C ARG A 76 -5.26 15.13 8.00
N GLY A 77 -5.76 15.85 9.01
CA GLY A 77 -7.12 15.67 9.51
C GLY A 77 -8.19 15.96 8.45
N PRO A 78 -9.41 15.43 8.62
CA PRO A 78 -10.46 15.44 7.59
C PRO A 78 -10.80 16.84 7.06
N GLY A 79 -10.84 17.85 7.93
CA GLY A 79 -11.09 19.23 7.51
C GLY A 79 -9.99 19.84 6.64
N ALA A 80 -8.71 19.49 6.88
CA ALA A 80 -7.61 19.94 6.04
C ALA A 80 -7.64 19.27 4.66
N THR A 81 -7.96 17.97 4.62
CA THR A 81 -8.11 17.21 3.38
C THR A 81 -9.29 17.72 2.56
N PHE A 82 -10.46 17.96 3.17
CA PHE A 82 -11.61 18.52 2.46
C PHE A 82 -11.32 19.91 1.89
N ARG A 83 -10.64 20.78 2.66
CA ARG A 83 -10.20 22.10 2.14
C ARG A 83 -9.25 21.97 0.96
N TYR A 84 -8.34 20.99 0.98
CA TYR A 84 -7.43 20.73 -0.14
C TYR A 84 -8.20 20.29 -1.39
N VAL A 85 -9.10 19.31 -1.25
CA VAL A 85 -9.95 18.82 -2.36
C VAL A 85 -10.80 19.95 -2.95
N ARG A 86 -11.43 20.76 -2.10
CA ARG A 86 -12.24 21.90 -2.55
C ARG A 86 -11.42 22.95 -3.32
N LYS A 87 -10.15 23.16 -2.95
CA LYS A 87 -9.24 24.04 -3.69
C LYS A 87 -8.84 23.44 -5.05
N LEU A 88 -8.67 22.13 -5.14
CA LEU A 88 -8.33 21.45 -6.39
C LEU A 88 -9.42 21.64 -7.46
N PHE A 89 -10.69 21.63 -7.06
CA PHE A 89 -11.83 21.86 -7.97
C PHE A 89 -12.13 23.33 -8.26
N ARG A 90 -11.46 24.28 -7.59
CA ARG A 90 -11.59 25.71 -7.90
C ARG A 90 -10.58 26.08 -9.00
N ARG A 91 -11.07 26.39 -10.19
CA ARG A 91 -10.29 26.91 -11.33
C ARG A 91 -9.44 28.11 -10.87
N GLY A 92 -8.14 28.08 -11.14
CA GLY A 92 -7.20 29.18 -10.85
C GLY A 92 -6.60 29.21 -9.44
N SER A 93 -6.80 28.19 -8.62
CA SER A 93 -6.13 28.11 -7.31
C SER A 93 -4.70 27.64 -7.49
N ASP A 94 -3.71 28.46 -7.09
CA ASP A 94 -2.38 27.95 -6.79
C ASP A 94 -2.54 26.92 -5.67
N ALA A 95 -2.41 25.64 -6.02
CA ALA A 95 -2.45 24.56 -5.05
C ALA A 95 -1.33 24.86 -4.04
N SER A 96 -1.75 25.26 -2.83
CA SER A 96 -0.86 25.58 -1.70
C SER A 96 0.31 24.60 -1.68
N PRO A 97 1.57 25.05 -1.48
CA PRO A 97 2.73 24.17 -1.52
C PRO A 97 2.45 22.94 -0.68
N SER A 98 2.37 21.78 -1.33
CA SER A 98 2.19 20.54 -0.57
C SER A 98 3.43 20.43 0.32
N PRO A 99 3.26 20.12 1.61
CA PRO A 99 4.39 19.82 2.48
C PRO A 99 5.30 18.82 1.77
N LEU A 100 6.62 19.04 1.84
CA LEU A 100 7.62 18.19 1.21
C LEU A 100 7.30 16.71 1.49
N GLY A 101 7.00 15.94 0.44
CA GLY A 101 6.69 14.51 0.54
C GLY A 101 5.30 14.11 0.02
N HIS A 102 4.22 14.56 0.67
CA HIS A 102 2.86 14.08 0.38
C HIS A 102 1.81 15.19 0.45
N ASN A 103 0.89 15.19 -0.52
CA ASN A 103 -0.34 15.98 -0.44
C ASN A 103 -1.43 15.21 0.35
N PRO A 104 -2.49 15.86 0.85
CA PRO A 104 -3.53 15.19 1.64
C PRO A 104 -4.23 14.02 0.94
N LEU A 105 -4.41 14.07 -0.39
CA LEU A 105 -4.98 12.95 -1.16
C LEU A 105 -3.98 11.79 -1.30
N GLY A 106 -2.71 12.09 -1.54
CA GLY A 106 -1.64 11.10 -1.57
C GLY A 106 -1.46 10.40 -0.22
N ALA A 107 -1.62 11.12 0.89
CA ALA A 107 -1.62 10.53 2.22
C ALA A 107 -2.77 9.51 2.40
N LEU A 108 -3.97 9.84 1.94
CA LEU A 108 -5.11 8.92 1.98
C LEU A 108 -4.91 7.70 1.06
N SER A 109 -4.35 7.89 -0.13
CA SER A 109 -4.03 6.80 -1.05
C SER A 109 -3.03 5.81 -0.44
N ILE A 110 -1.99 6.30 0.28
CA ILE A 110 -1.05 5.41 1.00
C ILE A 110 -1.78 4.57 2.06
N LEU A 111 -2.67 5.18 2.85
CA LEU A 111 -3.43 4.44 3.87
C LEU A 111 -4.39 3.43 3.24
N ALA A 112 -5.06 3.80 2.15
CA ALA A 112 -5.94 2.91 1.41
C ALA A 112 -5.16 1.71 0.83
N MET A 113 -4.04 1.96 0.16
CA MET A 113 -3.16 0.93 -0.41
C MET A 113 -2.65 -0.03 0.67
N LEU A 114 -2.15 0.49 1.80
CA LEU A 114 -1.69 -0.36 2.92
C LEU A 114 -2.83 -1.19 3.51
N GLY A 115 -4.03 -0.60 3.64
CA GLY A 115 -5.22 -1.31 4.10
C GLY A 115 -5.64 -2.43 3.15
N LEU A 116 -5.67 -2.15 1.84
CA LEU A 116 -6.00 -3.12 0.80
C LEU A 116 -4.97 -4.25 0.72
N LEU A 117 -3.67 -3.96 0.83
CA LEU A 117 -2.61 -5.00 0.86
C LEU A 117 -2.68 -5.86 2.12
N LEU A 118 -2.98 -5.27 3.27
CA LEU A 118 -3.21 -6.01 4.52
C LEU A 118 -4.45 -6.91 4.40
N ALA A 119 -5.54 -6.40 3.82
CA ALA A 119 -6.75 -7.18 3.55
C ALA A 119 -6.45 -8.33 2.56
N GLN A 120 -5.72 -8.05 1.47
CA GLN A 120 -5.34 -9.04 0.45
C GLN A 120 -4.63 -10.24 1.08
N THR A 121 -3.58 -9.96 1.85
CA THR A 121 -2.77 -10.99 2.51
C THR A 121 -3.58 -11.72 3.58
N THR A 122 -4.42 -11.01 4.34
CA THR A 122 -5.31 -11.63 5.35
C THR A 122 -6.30 -12.58 4.69
N PHE A 123 -7.00 -12.16 3.64
CA PHE A 123 -7.93 -13.04 2.91
C PHE A 123 -7.20 -14.26 2.33
N GLY A 124 -6.00 -14.08 1.79
CA GLY A 124 -5.19 -15.18 1.27
C GLY A 124 -4.80 -16.21 2.33
N LEU A 125 -4.54 -15.79 3.58
CA LEU A 125 -4.20 -16.70 4.68
C LEU A 125 -5.34 -17.68 5.01
N PHE A 126 -6.59 -17.25 4.87
CA PHE A 126 -7.79 -18.03 5.20
C PHE A 126 -8.51 -18.60 3.97
N ALA A 127 -8.07 -18.27 2.76
CA ALA A 127 -8.71 -18.69 1.52
C ALA A 127 -8.67 -20.22 1.34
N VAL A 128 -9.75 -20.76 0.77
CA VAL A 128 -9.85 -22.17 0.37
C VAL A 128 -10.12 -22.23 -1.12
N ASN A 129 -9.32 -23.00 -1.85
CA ASN A 129 -9.55 -23.24 -3.28
C ASN A 129 -10.60 -24.33 -3.50
N GLY A 130 -11.19 -24.37 -4.70
CA GLY A 130 -12.31 -25.26 -5.01
C GLY A 130 -11.97 -26.74 -4.81
N ASP A 131 -10.74 -27.13 -5.10
CA ASP A 131 -10.16 -28.46 -4.94
C ASP A 131 -9.59 -28.73 -3.53
N GLY A 132 -9.49 -27.70 -2.68
CA GLY A 132 -8.89 -27.76 -1.34
C GLY A 132 -7.36 -27.86 -1.30
N ILE A 133 -6.68 -28.09 -2.43
CA ILE A 133 -5.23 -28.40 -2.49
C ILE A 133 -4.38 -27.14 -2.28
N ALA A 134 -4.79 -26.01 -2.84
CA ALA A 134 -4.06 -24.75 -2.76
C ALA A 134 -4.68 -23.76 -1.74
N SER A 135 -5.02 -24.26 -0.55
CA SER A 135 -5.61 -23.44 0.52
C SER A 135 -4.56 -22.65 1.32
N GLY A 136 -4.97 -21.55 1.92
CA GLY A 136 -4.15 -20.76 2.84
C GLY A 136 -3.83 -21.52 4.14
N PRO A 137 -2.71 -21.20 4.81
CA PRO A 137 -2.24 -21.93 5.99
C PRO A 137 -3.20 -21.83 7.19
N LEU A 138 -4.03 -20.80 7.25
CA LEU A 138 -4.99 -20.58 8.33
C LEU A 138 -6.41 -21.02 7.97
N SER A 139 -6.61 -21.61 6.79
CA SER A 139 -7.93 -22.06 6.32
C SER A 139 -8.61 -23.06 7.26
N ARG A 140 -7.83 -23.89 7.99
CA ARG A 140 -8.34 -24.85 8.98
C ARG A 140 -9.11 -24.23 10.16
N TRP A 141 -8.95 -22.93 10.39
CA TRP A 141 -9.60 -22.22 11.49
C TRP A 141 -10.97 -21.66 11.11
N VAL A 142 -11.41 -21.86 9.86
CA VAL A 142 -12.68 -21.35 9.35
C VAL A 142 -13.45 -22.42 8.60
N SER A 143 -14.76 -22.25 8.47
CA SER A 143 -15.59 -23.17 7.68
C SER A 143 -15.22 -23.10 6.20
N TYR A 144 -15.47 -24.17 5.43
CA TYR A 144 -15.29 -24.18 3.97
C TYR A 144 -15.99 -23.00 3.29
N ARG A 145 -17.24 -22.70 3.70
CA ARG A 145 -18.01 -21.57 3.18
C ARG A 145 -17.32 -20.24 3.43
N THR A 146 -16.78 -20.04 4.63
CA THR A 146 -16.02 -18.84 5.00
C THR A 146 -14.70 -18.74 4.22
N GLY A 147 -13.96 -19.84 4.08
CA GLY A 147 -12.74 -19.89 3.28
C GLY A 147 -12.97 -19.57 1.80
N ARG A 148 -14.09 -20.06 1.23
CA ARG A 148 -14.52 -19.70 -0.14
C ARG A 148 -14.90 -18.22 -0.27
N LEU A 149 -15.51 -17.63 0.76
CA LEU A 149 -15.77 -16.20 0.80
C LEU A 149 -14.45 -15.42 0.80
N PHE A 150 -13.47 -15.80 1.62
CA PHE A 150 -12.15 -15.16 1.62
C PHE A 150 -11.43 -15.30 0.27
N ALA A 151 -11.53 -16.44 -0.40
CA ALA A 151 -10.98 -16.58 -1.76
C ALA A 151 -11.63 -15.59 -2.76
N ARG A 152 -12.96 -15.40 -2.69
CA ARG A 152 -13.66 -14.40 -3.51
C ARG A 152 -13.26 -12.97 -3.16
N LEU A 153 -13.18 -12.65 -1.86
CA LEU A 153 -12.75 -11.34 -1.40
C LEU A 153 -11.30 -11.05 -1.80
N HIS A 154 -10.42 -12.05 -1.78
CA HIS A 154 -9.05 -11.95 -2.26
C HIS A 154 -8.98 -11.61 -3.75
N ALA A 155 -9.84 -12.20 -4.58
CA ALA A 155 -9.92 -11.87 -6.01
C ALA A 155 -10.48 -10.45 -6.25
N VAL A 156 -11.60 -10.09 -5.63
CA VAL A 156 -12.19 -8.75 -5.79
C VAL A 156 -11.27 -7.66 -5.25
N ASN A 157 -10.61 -7.89 -4.12
CA ASN A 157 -9.68 -6.93 -3.53
C ASN A 157 -8.41 -6.77 -4.36
N PHE A 158 -7.98 -7.81 -5.09
CA PHE A 158 -6.92 -7.69 -6.08
C PHE A 158 -7.31 -6.71 -7.20
N ASP A 159 -8.53 -6.79 -7.74
CA ASP A 159 -9.00 -5.84 -8.76
C ASP A 159 -9.01 -4.40 -8.23
N LEU A 160 -9.38 -4.19 -6.97
CA LEU A 160 -9.30 -2.87 -6.32
C LEU A 160 -7.86 -2.37 -6.19
N LEU A 161 -6.91 -3.26 -5.88
CA LEU A 161 -5.48 -2.92 -5.82
C LEU A 161 -4.93 -2.50 -7.19
N LEU A 162 -5.45 -3.05 -8.30
CA LEU A 162 -5.06 -2.65 -9.65
C LEU A 162 -5.55 -1.24 -10.04
N LEU A 163 -6.58 -0.72 -9.38
CA LEU A 163 -7.16 0.60 -9.66
C LEU A 163 -6.49 1.75 -8.90
N MET A 164 -5.57 1.44 -7.98
CA MET A 164 -4.89 2.41 -7.11
C MET A 164 -3.53 2.82 -7.69
#